data_AF-A0A7J3V0D5-F1
#
_entry.id   AF-A0A7J3V0D5-F1
#
_cell.length_a   1.000
_cell.length_b   1.000
_cell.length_c   1.000
_cell.angle_alpha   90.00
_cell.angle_beta   90.00
_cell.angle_gamma   90.00
#
_symmetry.space_group_name_H-M   'P 1'
#
loop_
_entity.id
_entity.type
_entity.pdbx_description
1 polymer ?
#
loop_
_entity_poly.entity_id
_entity_poly.type
_entity_poly.pdbx_seq_one_letter_code
_entity_poly.pdbx_strand_id
1 'polypeptide(L)' 'MDADLAPLQLFGALLLVLGAILFILPMVLERLPSLEKVPWIILYVYRSDGFVFVTSPILIIISVLSFLLYILRYRI' A
#
# COMPACT_ATOMS: atom_id res chain seq x y z
N MET A 1 33.73 11.26 4.39
CA MET A 1 32.36 11.72 4.70
C MET A 1 31.51 11.28 3.53
N ASP A 2 30.35 10.65 3.77
CA ASP A 2 29.23 10.36 2.81
C ASP A 2 28.60 8.95 2.98
N ALA A 3 29.14 8.08 3.85
CA ALA A 3 28.50 6.79 4.15
C ALA A 3 27.22 6.93 5.02
N ASP A 4 27.08 8.04 5.75
CA ASP A 4 25.99 8.23 6.73
C ASP A 4 24.65 8.64 6.08
N LEU A 5 24.68 9.20 4.87
CA LEU A 5 23.48 9.59 4.12
C LEU A 5 23.01 8.50 3.15
N ALA A 6 23.87 7.53 2.81
CA ALA A 6 23.55 6.43 1.91
C ALA A 6 22.28 5.66 2.31
N PRO A 7 22.02 5.37 3.61
CA PRO A 7 20.77 4.72 4.03
C PRO A 7 19.54 5.60 3.78
N LEU A 8 19.64 6.91 4.04
CA LEU A 8 18.54 7.86 3.84
C LEU A 8 18.25 8.07 2.36
N GLN A 9 19.29 8.17 1.53
CA GLN A 9 19.16 8.29 0.08
C GLN A 9 18.56 7.03 -0.54
N LEU A 10 18.97 5.85 -0.08
CA LEU A 10 18.39 4.57 -0.50
C LEU A 10 16.92 4.48 -0.10
N PHE A 11 16.59 4.89 1.13
CA PHE A 11 15.20 4.95 1.60
C PHE A 11 14.36 5.93 0.76
N GLY A 12 14.89 7.11 0.46
CA GLY A 12 14.24 8.09 -0.41
C GLY A 12 14.02 7.56 -1.84
N ALA A 13 15.02 6.91 -2.42
CA ALA A 13 14.90 6.27 -3.73
C ALA A 13 13.84 5.15 -3.72
N LEU A 14 13.82 4.32 -2.67
CA LEU A 14 12.81 3.29 -2.48
C LEU A 14 11.40 3.89 -2.41
N LEU A 15 11.21 4.96 -1.65
CA LEU A 15 9.92 5.66 -1.55
C LEU A 15 9.48 6.25 -2.88
N LEU A 16 10.41 6.82 -3.66
CA LEU A 16 10.12 7.41 -4.97
C LEU A 16 9.67 6.33 -5.95
N VAL A 17 10.37 5.19 -5.98
CA VAL A 17 9.97 4.02 -6.78
C VAL A 17 8.62 3.48 -6.34
N LEU A 18 8.39 3.36 -5.03
CA LEU A 18 7.11 2.90 -4.49
C LEU A 18 5.96 3.84 -4.87
N GLY A 19 6.17 5.15 -4.78
CA GLY A 19 5.20 6.16 -5.20
C GLY A 19 4.88 6.07 -6.70
N ALA A 20 5.90 5.89 -7.55
CA ALA A 20 5.71 5.71 -8.99
C ALA A 20 4.93 4.43 -9.31
N ILE A 21 5.22 3.31 -8.62
CA ILE A 21 4.48 2.06 -8.77
C ILE A 21 3.02 2.26 -8.39
N LEU A 22 2.75 2.85 -7.22
CA LEU A 22 1.38 3.10 -6.74
C LEU A 22 0.59 4.03 -7.67
N PHE A 23 1.25 5.00 -8.30
CA PHE A 23 0.63 5.89 -9.28
C PHE A 23 0.23 5.17 -10.58
N ILE A 24 1.07 4.25 -11.07
CA ILE A 24 0.82 3.50 -12.31
C ILE A 24 -0.12 2.32 -12.08
N LEU A 25 -0.14 1.77 -10.87
CA LEU A 25 -0.93 0.60 -10.48
C LEU A 25 -2.42 0.65 -10.88
N PRO A 26 -3.20 1.74 -10.63
CA PRO A 26 -4.60 1.79 -11.03
C PRO A 26 -4.81 1.64 -12.54
N MET A 27 -3.97 2.26 -13.38
CA MET A 27 -4.07 2.11 -14.85
C MET A 27 -3.81 0.66 -15.29
N VAL A 28 -2.90 -0.05 -14.62
CA VAL A 28 -2.61 -1.46 -14.92
C VAL A 28 -3.74 -2.37 -14.44
N LEU A 29 -4.29 -2.12 -13.25
CA LEU A 29 -5.40 -2.88 -12.67
C LEU A 29 -6.71 -2.67 -13.44
N GLU A 30 -6.93 -1.50 -14.04
CA GLU A 30 -8.06 -1.27 -14.94
C GLU A 30 -8.03 -2.15 -16.19
N ARG A 31 -6.83 -2.48 -16.69
CA ARG A 31 -6.61 -3.31 -17.89
C ARG A 31 -6.61 -4.81 -17.60
N LEU A 32 -6.64 -5.21 -16.32
CA LEU A 32 -6.65 -6.61 -15.89
C LEU A 32 -8.09 -7.05 -15.55
N PRO A 33 -8.81 -7.71 -16.47
CA PRO A 33 -10.18 -8.18 -16.21
C PRO A 33 -10.24 -9.33 -15.18
N SER A 34 -9.12 -9.90 -14.77
CA SER A 34 -9.06 -11.14 -13.98
C SER A 34 -9.05 -10.95 -12.45
N LEU A 35 -9.10 -9.71 -11.95
CA LEU A 35 -9.08 -9.43 -10.50
C LEU A 35 -10.39 -9.87 -9.80
N GLU A 36 -11.44 -10.18 -10.55
CA GLU A 36 -12.71 -10.73 -10.04
C GLU A 36 -12.56 -12.08 -9.32
N LYS A 37 -11.47 -12.82 -9.57
CA LYS A 37 -11.20 -14.11 -8.89
C LYS A 37 -10.55 -13.95 -7.52
N VAL A 38 -10.07 -12.76 -7.17
CA VAL A 38 -9.44 -12.52 -5.87
C VAL A 38 -10.54 -12.29 -4.84
N PRO A 39 -10.53 -13.01 -3.70
CA PRO A 39 -11.48 -12.76 -2.62
C PRO A 39 -11.47 -11.30 -2.19
N TRP A 40 -12.65 -10.70 -2.05
CA TRP A 40 -12.83 -9.29 -1.70
C TRP A 40 -12.11 -8.86 -0.41
N ILE A 41 -11.90 -9.80 0.52
CA ILE A 41 -11.16 -9.55 1.78
C ILE A 41 -9.67 -9.28 1.55
N ILE A 42 -9.11 -9.88 0.49
CA ILE A 42 -7.70 -9.73 0.09
C ILE A 42 -7.58 -8.47 -0.76
N LEU A 43 -8.47 -8.30 -1.74
CA LEU A 43 -8.46 -7.17 -2.65
C LEU A 43 -9.88 -6.69 -2.94
N TYR A 44 -10.19 -5.49 -2.47
CA TYR A 44 -11.45 -4.82 -2.72
C TYR A 44 -11.26 -3.74 -3.77
N VAL A 45 -11.99 -3.88 -4.87
CA VAL A 45 -11.98 -2.91 -5.97
C VAL A 45 -13.36 -2.27 -6.03
N TYR A 46 -13.43 -1.01 -5.63
CA TYR A 46 -14.63 -0.18 -5.78
C TYR A 46 -14.57 0.56 -7.12
N ARG A 47 -15.65 0.46 -7.91
CA ARG A 47 -15.81 1.17 -9.18
C ARG A 47 -17.14 1.91 -9.17
N SER A 48 -17.13 3.24 -9.31
CA SER A 48 -18.34 4.06 -9.49
C SER A 48 -18.05 5.27 -10.36
N ASP A 49 -18.88 5.53 -11.38
CA ASP A 49 -18.88 6.76 -12.19
C ASP A 49 -17.50 7.24 -12.70
N GLY A 50 -16.64 6.31 -13.13
CA GLY A 50 -15.29 6.62 -13.62
C GLY A 50 -14.22 6.75 -12.53
N PHE A 51 -14.57 6.54 -11.26
CA PHE A 51 -13.63 6.43 -10.15
C PHE A 51 -13.33 4.96 -9.83
N VAL A 52 -12.05 4.61 -9.76
CA VAL A 52 -11.57 3.28 -9.37
C VAL A 52 -10.76 3.40 -8.09
N PHE A 53 -11.25 2.77 -7.02
CA PHE A 53 -10.57 2.73 -5.74
C PHE A 53 -10.19 1.28 -5.41
N VAL A 54 -8.89 1.02 -5.32
CA VAL A 54 -8.34 -0.29 -5.01
C VAL A 54 -7.80 -0.26 -3.59
N THR A 55 -8.30 -1.15 -2.74
CA THR A 55 -7.85 -1.29 -1.36
C THR A 55 -7.74 -2.76 -0.96
N SER A 56 -7.11 -3.03 0.17
CA SER A 56 -6.98 -4.37 0.74
C SER A 56 -7.51 -4.37 2.17
N PRO A 57 -8.76 -4.84 2.40
CA PRO A 57 -9.36 -4.84 3.73
C PRO A 57 -8.50 -5.53 4.79
N ILE A 58 -7.85 -6.64 4.43
CA ILE A 58 -6.95 -7.36 5.33
C ILE A 58 -5.73 -6.52 5.74
N LEU A 59 -5.12 -5.78 4.82
CA LEU A 59 -3.99 -4.91 5.14
C LEU A 59 -4.40 -3.75 6.04
N ILE A 60 -5.61 -3.21 5.86
CA ILE A 60 -6.16 -2.19 6.77
C ILE A 60 -6.29 -2.76 8.18
N ILE A 61 -6.88 -3.96 8.31
CA ILE A 61 -7.03 -4.62 9.61
C ILE A 61 -5.66 -4.85 10.27
N ILE A 62 -4.70 -5.40 9.53
CA ILE A 62 -3.34 -5.65 10.04
C ILE A 62 -2.66 -4.34 10.47
N SER A 63 -2.83 -3.27 9.70
CA SER A 63 -2.24 -1.96 10.00
C SER A 63 -2.84 -1.38 11.29
N VAL A 64 -4.16 -1.43 11.44
CA VAL A 64 -4.86 -1.00 12.66
C VAL A 64 -4.40 -1.82 13.85
N LEU A 65 -4.40 -3.15 13.77
CA LEU A 65 -3.96 -4.02 14.86
C LEU A 65 -2.50 -3.77 15.25
N SER A 66 -1.62 -3.61 14.26
CA SER A 66 -0.20 -3.32 14.48
C SER A 66 -0.01 -1.96 15.17
N PHE A 67 -0.79 -0.95 14.76
CA PHE A 67 -0.78 0.37 15.38
C PHE A 67 -1.29 0.34 16.82
N LEU A 68 -2.37 -0.40 17.09
CA LEU A 68 -2.89 -0.60 18.45
C LEU A 68 -1.85 -1.30 19.34
N LEU A 69 -1.22 -2.37 18.85
CA LEU A 69 -0.16 -3.08 19.56
C LEU A 69 1.06 -2.19 19.84
N TYR A 70 1.44 -1.35 18.88
CA TYR A 70 2.51 -0.36 19.06
C TYR A 70 2.19 0.61 20.20
N ILE A 71 0.99 1.21 20.20
CA ILE A 71 0.56 2.12 21.27
C ILE A 71 0.53 1.40 22.62
N LEU A 72 -0.02 0.19 22.66
CA LEU A 72 -0.14 -0.56 23.92
C LEU A 72 1.23 -0.94 24.48
N ARG A 73 2.18 -1.34 23.61
CA ARG A 73 3.56 -1.63 24.02
C ARG A 73 4.33 -0.39 24.47
N TYR A 74 4.05 0.78 23.91
CA TYR A 74 4.74 2.02 24.30
C TYR A 74 4.17 2.63 25.60
N ARG A 75 2.99 2.18 26.05
CA ARG A 75 2.27 2.70 27.23
C ARG A 75 2.43 1.85 28.49
N ILE A 76 3.12 0.71 28.40
CA ILE A 76 3.48 -0.20 29.51
C ILE A 76 4.99 -0.13 29.69
#